data_AF-A0A415RJ60-F1
#
_entry.id   AF-A0A415RJ60-F1
#
_cell.length_a   1.000
_cell.length_b   1.000
_cell.length_c   1.000
_cell.angle_alpha   90.00
_cell.angle_beta   90.00
_cell.angle_gamma   90.00
#
_symmetry.space_group_name_H-M   'P 1'
#
loop_
_entity.id
_entity.type
_entity.pdbx_description
1 polymer ?
#
loop_
_entity_poly.entity_id
_entity_poly.type
_entity_poly.pdbx_seq_one_letter_code
_entity_poly.pdbx_strand_id
1 'polypeptide(L)'
;PGSISPVSKRAITHKDSQLRQSAIASFAILDGDKPSNLSKNTIALPGDGSSPEWLLFDYAIKLSTDGNNPFWADECIQGEGFSISNFNQWIKPEIDEARNVVGGGQKREKAKAVFNRNILFFTYVFKAWMLDSANARDIRKFGFNLQAVYHKTANYHRIFIPSTVDFGIYTFKYE
;
A
#
# COMPACT_ATOMS: atom_id res chain seq x y z
N PRO A 1 49.67 35.68 11.79
CA PRO A 1 48.76 35.20 12.87
C PRO A 1 47.44 34.69 12.26
N GLY A 2 47.44 33.42 11.89
CA GLY A 2 46.31 32.77 11.20
C GLY A 2 45.16 32.47 12.14
N SER A 3 43.95 32.79 11.70
CA SER A 3 42.69 32.47 12.35
C SER A 3 42.35 30.98 12.16
N ILE A 4 42.34 30.23 13.25
CA ILE A 4 41.86 28.85 13.28
C ILE A 4 40.33 28.88 13.43
N SER A 5 39.64 28.30 12.45
CA SER A 5 38.19 28.10 12.43
C SER A 5 37.78 27.06 13.50
N PRO A 6 36.62 27.19 14.17
CA PRO A 6 36.16 26.17 15.09
C PRO A 6 35.64 24.96 14.32
N VAL A 7 36.31 23.82 14.48
CA VAL A 7 35.84 22.51 14.02
C VAL A 7 34.51 22.21 14.71
N SER A 8 33.43 22.15 13.94
CA SER A 8 32.12 21.65 14.38
C SER A 8 32.27 20.19 14.79
N LYS A 9 32.36 19.93 16.10
CA LYS A 9 32.28 18.59 16.67
C LYS A 9 30.84 18.08 16.47
N ARG A 10 30.60 17.27 15.45
CA ARG A 10 29.38 16.45 15.35
C ARG A 10 29.35 15.49 16.53
N ALA A 11 28.50 15.79 17.50
CA ALA A 11 28.17 14.86 18.57
C ALA A 11 27.32 13.71 18.01
N ILE A 12 27.97 12.61 17.59
CA ILE A 12 27.30 11.34 17.36
C ILE A 12 26.99 10.77 18.75
N THR A 13 25.81 11.07 19.28
CA THR A 13 25.42 10.65 20.63
C THR A 13 24.94 9.20 20.62
N HIS A 14 25.35 8.43 21.62
CA HIS A 14 25.07 7.00 21.83
C HIS A 14 23.58 6.60 21.67
N LYS A 15 22.64 7.55 21.86
CA LYS A 15 21.20 7.38 21.62
C LYS A 15 20.88 7.00 20.17
N ASP A 16 21.60 7.53 19.18
CA ASP A 16 21.36 7.19 17.77
C ASP A 16 21.69 5.72 17.47
N SER A 17 22.66 5.13 18.16
CA SER A 17 23.04 3.73 17.95
C SER A 17 21.98 2.75 18.49
N GLN A 18 21.38 3.05 19.64
CA GLN A 18 20.30 2.24 20.23
C GLN A 18 18.98 2.39 19.44
N LEU A 19 18.67 3.59 18.97
CA LEU A 19 17.53 3.82 18.07
C LEU A 19 17.72 3.09 16.74
N ARG A 20 18.95 3.06 16.20
CA ARG A 20 19.29 2.29 15.00
C ARG A 20 19.21 0.78 15.22
N GLN A 21 19.67 0.26 16.35
CA GLN A 21 19.53 -1.16 16.70
C GLN A 21 18.05 -1.55 16.83
N SER A 22 17.25 -0.74 17.52
CA SER A 22 15.80 -0.93 17.65
C SER A 22 15.08 -0.90 16.29
N ALA A 23 15.46 0.03 15.41
CA ALA A 23 14.88 0.14 14.06
C ALA A 23 15.29 -0.98 13.09
N ILE A 24 16.37 -1.72 13.37
CA ILE A 24 16.78 -2.89 12.57
C ILE A 24 16.10 -4.18 13.08
N ALA A 25 15.79 -4.23 14.38
CA ALA A 25 15.13 -5.37 15.03
C ALA A 25 13.69 -5.63 14.56
N SER A 26 13.06 -4.65 13.92
CA SER A 26 11.71 -4.77 13.38
C SER A 26 11.58 -4.04 12.04
N PHE A 27 10.46 -4.26 11.36
CA PHE A 27 10.03 -3.46 10.22
C PHE A 27 8.56 -3.11 10.36
N ALA A 28 8.16 -2.00 9.74
CA ALA A 28 6.78 -1.50 9.77
C ALA A 28 6.21 -1.46 8.35
N ILE A 29 4.96 -1.90 8.21
CA ILE A 29 4.16 -1.72 6.99
C ILE A 29 3.22 -0.56 7.25
N LEU A 30 3.29 0.48 6.42
CA LEU A 30 2.45 1.67 6.50
C LEU A 30 1.23 1.51 5.61
N ASP A 31 0.14 2.17 5.99
CA ASP A 31 -1.16 2.16 5.33
C ASP A 31 -1.17 2.78 3.90
N GLY A 32 -0.02 3.06 3.30
CA GLY A 32 0.08 3.63 1.95
C GLY A 32 0.11 5.17 1.90
N ASP A 33 -0.28 5.88 2.96
CA ASP A 33 -0.32 7.35 3.03
C ASP A 33 1.07 8.04 3.11
N LYS A 34 2.13 7.24 3.28
CA LYS A 34 3.52 7.68 3.41
C LYS A 34 4.41 6.78 2.56
N PRO A 35 5.49 7.32 1.97
CA PRO A 35 6.39 6.52 1.15
C PRO A 35 7.19 5.51 1.98
N SER A 36 7.59 4.41 1.33
CA SER A 36 8.53 3.44 1.90
C SER A 36 9.89 4.09 2.20
N ASN A 37 10.52 3.69 3.31
CA ASN A 37 11.88 4.06 3.66
C ASN A 37 12.65 2.83 4.19
N LEU A 38 13.38 2.16 3.29
CA LEU A 38 14.16 0.96 3.60
C LEU A 38 15.28 1.21 4.62
N SER A 39 15.82 2.44 4.69
CA SER A 39 16.84 2.78 5.70
C SER A 39 16.28 2.70 7.12
N LYS A 40 14.97 2.94 7.28
CA LYS A 40 14.22 2.89 8.54
C LYS A 40 13.38 1.61 8.68
N ASN A 41 13.63 0.59 7.85
CA ASN A 41 12.83 -0.65 7.83
C ASN A 41 11.32 -0.39 7.73
N THR A 42 10.93 0.61 6.94
CA THR A 42 9.53 0.97 6.78
C THR A 42 9.16 0.78 5.32
N ILE A 43 8.10 0.03 5.05
CA ILE A 43 7.54 -0.15 3.71
C ILE A 43 6.09 0.32 3.73
N ALA A 44 5.54 0.69 2.58
CA ALA A 44 4.17 1.14 2.45
C ALA A 44 3.40 0.17 1.56
N LEU A 45 2.09 0.02 1.80
CA LEU A 45 1.22 -0.74 0.91
C LEU A 45 1.29 -0.20 -0.54
N PRO A 46 0.99 -1.06 -1.54
CA PRO A 46 0.93 -0.65 -2.94
C PRO A 46 -0.07 0.51 -3.17
N GLY A 47 0.11 1.28 -4.25
CA GLY A 47 -0.73 2.45 -4.56
C GLY A 47 -0.07 3.81 -4.40
N ASP A 48 1.28 3.85 -4.40
CA ASP A 48 2.12 5.05 -4.59
C ASP A 48 1.73 6.30 -3.77
N GLY A 49 1.38 6.12 -2.49
CA GLY A 49 1.08 7.24 -1.59
C GLY A 49 -0.41 7.44 -1.29
N SER A 50 -1.29 6.70 -1.96
CA SER A 50 -2.73 6.70 -1.70
C SER A 50 -3.07 5.78 -0.52
N SER A 51 -4.07 6.17 0.27
CA SER A 51 -4.64 5.23 1.24
C SER A 51 -5.39 4.11 0.51
N PRO A 52 -5.57 2.93 1.14
CA PRO A 52 -6.12 1.77 0.47
C PRO A 52 -7.56 2.00 0.03
N GLU A 53 -8.33 2.78 0.81
CA GLU A 53 -9.70 3.16 0.45
C GLU A 53 -9.71 3.97 -0.85
N TRP A 54 -8.88 5.02 -0.93
CA TRP A 54 -8.83 5.89 -2.12
C TRP A 54 -8.32 5.16 -3.36
N LEU A 55 -7.31 4.31 -3.20
CA LEU A 55 -6.80 3.45 -4.28
C LEU A 55 -7.92 2.60 -4.89
N LEU A 56 -8.72 1.96 -4.04
CA LEU A 56 -9.80 1.09 -4.48
C LEU A 56 -10.99 1.85 -5.03
N PHE A 57 -11.27 3.05 -4.50
CA PHE A 57 -12.31 3.92 -5.04
C PHE A 57 -11.95 4.38 -6.46
N ASP A 58 -10.71 4.84 -6.67
CA ASP A 58 -10.22 5.22 -8.00
C ASP A 58 -10.27 4.05 -8.98
N TYR A 59 -9.88 2.86 -8.53
CA TYR A 59 -9.92 1.67 -9.37
C TYR A 59 -11.36 1.24 -9.71
N ALA A 60 -12.28 1.26 -8.75
CA ALA A 60 -13.69 0.96 -9.02
C ALA A 60 -14.32 1.94 -10.02
N ILE A 61 -13.98 3.23 -9.94
CA ILE A 61 -14.43 4.24 -10.91
C ILE A 61 -13.81 3.99 -12.30
N LYS A 62 -12.53 3.59 -12.37
CA LYS A 62 -11.89 3.17 -13.63
C LYS A 62 -12.65 1.99 -14.26
N LEU A 63 -12.94 0.96 -13.47
CA LEU A 63 -13.69 -0.22 -13.90
C LEU A 63 -15.10 0.13 -14.38
N SER A 64 -15.80 1.09 -13.75
CA SER A 64 -17.13 1.51 -14.21
C SER A 64 -17.11 2.38 -15.47
N THR A 65 -16.00 3.07 -15.73
CA THR A 65 -15.86 3.89 -16.94
C THR A 65 -15.58 3.04 -18.17
N ASP A 66 -14.87 1.93 -17.98
CA ASP A 66 -14.70 0.88 -18.98
C ASP A 66 -15.90 -0.09 -18.96
N GLY A 67 -16.99 0.31 -19.61
CA GLY A 67 -18.29 -0.40 -19.53
C GLY A 67 -18.28 -1.87 -19.97
N ASN A 68 -17.22 -2.34 -20.63
CA ASN A 68 -17.04 -3.73 -21.04
C ASN A 68 -15.98 -4.47 -20.21
N ASN A 69 -15.56 -3.90 -19.07
CA ASN A 69 -14.52 -4.51 -18.26
C ASN A 69 -14.96 -5.91 -17.75
N PRO A 70 -14.14 -6.97 -17.93
CA PRO A 70 -14.49 -8.34 -17.51
C PRO A 70 -14.85 -8.48 -16.03
N PHE A 71 -14.38 -7.56 -15.18
CA PHE A 71 -14.77 -7.50 -13.78
C PHE A 71 -16.29 -7.56 -13.61
N TRP A 72 -17.05 -6.79 -14.38
CA TRP A 72 -18.52 -6.75 -14.26
C TRP A 72 -19.23 -7.97 -14.84
N ALA A 73 -18.53 -8.80 -15.61
CA ALA A 73 -19.02 -10.06 -16.15
C ALA A 73 -18.71 -11.26 -15.25
N ASP A 74 -17.97 -11.06 -14.15
CA ASP A 74 -17.60 -12.14 -13.23
C ASP A 74 -18.83 -12.67 -12.45
N GLU A 75 -19.09 -13.97 -12.58
CA GLU A 75 -20.24 -14.65 -11.98
C GLU A 75 -20.24 -14.55 -10.45
N CYS A 76 -19.07 -14.49 -9.81
CA CYS A 76 -18.97 -14.40 -8.36
C CYS A 76 -19.49 -13.05 -7.87
N ILE A 77 -19.09 -11.94 -8.52
CA ILE A 77 -19.56 -10.62 -8.09
C ILE A 77 -21.02 -10.39 -8.48
N GLN A 78 -21.48 -10.95 -9.60
CA GLN A 78 -22.89 -10.91 -9.98
C GLN A 78 -23.76 -11.72 -9.01
N GLY A 79 -23.27 -12.88 -8.56
CA GLY A 79 -23.94 -13.72 -7.55
C GLY A 79 -24.11 -13.02 -6.20
N GLU A 80 -23.20 -12.11 -5.84
CA GLU A 80 -23.29 -11.25 -4.66
C GLU A 80 -24.17 -10.00 -4.90
N GLY A 81 -24.76 -9.87 -6.08
CA GLY A 81 -25.63 -8.75 -6.45
C GLY A 81 -24.88 -7.47 -6.86
N PHE A 82 -23.57 -7.54 -7.12
CA PHE A 82 -22.81 -6.40 -7.61
C PHE A 82 -22.93 -6.27 -9.13
N SER A 83 -23.25 -5.06 -9.58
CA SER A 83 -23.33 -4.72 -11.00
C SER A 83 -22.84 -3.29 -11.20
N ILE A 84 -22.48 -2.95 -12.44
CA ILE A 84 -22.08 -1.58 -12.81
C ILE A 84 -23.19 -0.57 -12.49
N SER A 85 -24.46 -0.97 -12.67
CA SER A 85 -25.63 -0.15 -12.34
C SER A 85 -25.72 0.10 -10.85
N ASN A 86 -25.60 -0.95 -10.03
CA ASN A 86 -25.67 -0.84 -8.57
C ASN A 86 -24.52 0.03 -8.02
N PHE A 87 -23.31 -0.13 -8.57
CA PHE A 87 -22.18 0.72 -8.21
C PHE A 87 -22.44 2.20 -8.54
N ASN A 88 -22.89 2.50 -9.76
CA ASN A 88 -23.13 3.87 -10.20
C ASN A 88 -24.28 4.55 -9.43
N GLN A 89 -25.30 3.79 -9.04
CA GLN A 89 -26.47 4.32 -8.34
C GLN A 89 -26.22 4.54 -6.84
N TRP A 90 -25.48 3.63 -6.19
CA TRP A 90 -25.42 3.60 -4.72
C TRP A 90 -24.04 3.89 -4.15
N ILE A 91 -22.98 3.30 -4.71
CA ILE A 91 -21.63 3.38 -4.11
C ILE A 91 -20.87 4.61 -4.63
N LYS A 92 -20.91 4.87 -5.94
CA LYS A 92 -20.20 5.99 -6.56
C LYS A 92 -20.62 7.36 -5.96
N PRO A 93 -21.91 7.65 -5.73
CA PRO A 93 -22.31 8.91 -5.11
C PRO A 93 -21.75 9.08 -3.68
N GLU A 94 -21.67 8.00 -2.89
CA GLU A 94 -21.07 8.06 -1.54
C GLU A 94 -19.57 8.38 -1.60
N ILE A 95 -18.85 7.82 -2.58
CA ILE A 95 -17.43 8.13 -2.83
C ILE A 95 -17.27 9.62 -3.20
N ASP A 96 -18.11 10.11 -4.11
CA ASP A 96 -18.07 11.50 -4.57
C ASP A 96 -18.39 12.47 -3.41
N GLU A 97 -19.36 12.12 -2.56
CA GLU A 97 -19.66 12.87 -1.33
C GLU A 97 -18.45 12.90 -0.38
N ALA A 98 -17.79 11.75 -0.16
CA ALA A 98 -16.59 11.66 0.66
C ALA A 98 -15.44 12.51 0.09
N ARG A 99 -15.30 12.63 -1.24
CA ARG A 99 -14.28 13.48 -1.87
C ARG A 99 -14.49 14.96 -1.60
N ASN A 100 -15.74 15.38 -1.56
CA ASN A 100 -16.16 16.78 -1.44
C ASN A 100 -16.16 17.31 0.00
N VAL A 101 -15.88 16.46 1.00
CA VAL A 101 -15.75 16.90 2.40
C VAL A 101 -14.55 17.83 2.57
N VAL A 102 -14.78 18.98 3.21
CA VAL A 102 -13.73 19.93 3.59
C VAL A 102 -13.08 19.48 4.90
N GLY A 103 -11.77 19.26 4.87
CA GLY A 103 -10.97 18.86 6.05
C GLY A 103 -10.48 17.42 5.97
N GLY A 104 -9.16 17.23 6.06
CA GLY A 104 -8.51 15.93 5.84
C GLY A 104 -8.94 14.82 6.80
N GLY A 105 -9.18 15.16 8.07
CA GLY A 105 -9.64 14.18 9.08
C GLY A 105 -11.05 13.66 8.79
N GLN A 106 -12.00 14.57 8.53
CA GLN A 106 -13.38 14.20 8.21
C GLN A 106 -13.47 13.44 6.88
N LYS A 107 -12.65 13.83 5.89
CA LYS A 107 -12.54 13.13 4.62
C LYS A 107 -12.08 11.68 4.80
N ARG A 108 -11.09 11.43 5.68
CA ARG A 108 -10.61 10.07 5.99
C ARG A 108 -11.69 9.23 6.66
N GLU A 109 -12.40 9.79 7.64
CA GLU A 109 -13.44 9.05 8.36
C GLU A 109 -14.64 8.72 7.45
N LYS A 110 -15.04 9.62 6.56
CA LYS A 110 -16.06 9.31 5.53
C LYS A 110 -15.59 8.22 4.57
N ALA A 111 -14.35 8.31 4.06
CA ALA A 111 -13.79 7.28 3.18
C ALA A 111 -13.82 5.89 3.83
N LYS A 112 -13.38 5.79 5.09
CA LYS A 112 -13.46 4.55 5.87
C LYS A 112 -14.89 4.05 6.05
N ALA A 113 -15.85 4.95 6.30
CA ALA A 113 -17.25 4.56 6.46
C ALA A 113 -17.82 3.95 5.17
N VAL A 114 -17.54 4.56 4.01
CA VAL A 114 -17.95 4.04 2.69
C VAL A 114 -17.28 2.70 2.40
N PHE A 115 -15.97 2.59 2.68
CA PHE A 115 -15.22 1.36 2.50
C PHE A 115 -15.77 0.21 3.36
N ASN A 116 -15.94 0.44 4.66
CA ASN A 116 -16.38 -0.58 5.61
C ASN A 116 -17.82 -1.05 5.33
N ARG A 117 -18.71 -0.13 4.92
CA ARG A 117 -20.09 -0.48 4.53
C ARG A 117 -20.13 -1.41 3.32
N ASN A 118 -19.18 -1.26 2.40
CA ASN A 118 -19.12 -2.01 1.15
C ASN A 118 -17.87 -2.92 1.08
N ILE A 119 -17.42 -3.43 2.23
CA ILE A 119 -16.13 -4.13 2.34
C ILE A 119 -16.02 -5.36 1.44
N LEU A 120 -17.12 -6.09 1.26
CA LEU A 120 -17.17 -7.25 0.38
C LEU A 120 -16.94 -6.86 -1.09
N PHE A 121 -17.63 -5.81 -1.56
CA PHE A 121 -17.42 -5.27 -2.89
C PHE A 121 -15.97 -4.82 -3.10
N PHE A 122 -15.43 -4.04 -2.17
CA PHE A 122 -14.05 -3.55 -2.29
C PHE A 122 -13.00 -4.65 -2.15
N THR A 123 -13.34 -5.79 -1.54
CA THR A 123 -12.47 -6.99 -1.55
C THR A 123 -12.35 -7.56 -2.97
N TYR A 124 -13.45 -7.63 -3.72
CA TYR A 124 -13.41 -8.04 -5.13
C TYR A 124 -12.64 -7.03 -5.99
N VAL A 125 -12.90 -5.73 -5.79
CA VAL A 125 -12.17 -4.65 -6.48
C VAL A 125 -10.67 -4.75 -6.20
N PHE A 126 -10.26 -5.05 -4.96
CA PHE A 126 -8.85 -5.21 -4.61
C PHE A 126 -8.21 -6.42 -5.29
N LYS A 127 -8.90 -7.55 -5.34
CA LYS A 127 -8.43 -8.73 -6.10
C LYS A 127 -8.24 -8.38 -7.58
N ALA A 128 -9.22 -7.71 -8.19
CA ALA A 128 -9.11 -7.25 -9.58
C ALA A 128 -7.93 -6.29 -9.77
N TRP A 129 -7.74 -5.34 -8.85
CA TRP A 129 -6.60 -4.42 -8.85
C TRP A 129 -5.26 -5.17 -8.79
N MET A 130 -5.17 -6.20 -7.95
CA MET A 130 -3.96 -7.03 -7.83
C MET A 130 -3.65 -7.85 -9.08
N LEU A 131 -4.68 -8.27 -9.80
CA LEU A 131 -4.55 -9.11 -11.00
C LEU A 131 -4.36 -8.30 -12.28
N ASP A 132 -4.69 -7.00 -12.27
CA ASP A 132 -4.47 -6.11 -13.40
C ASP A 132 -2.97 -5.91 -13.68
N SER A 133 -2.54 -6.36 -14.86
CA SER A 133 -1.16 -6.25 -15.31
C SER A 133 -0.60 -4.82 -15.28
N ALA A 134 -1.46 -3.80 -15.39
CA ALA A 134 -1.07 -2.40 -15.27
C ALA A 134 -0.52 -2.06 -13.89
N ASN A 135 -1.00 -2.75 -12.84
CA ASN A 135 -0.60 -2.51 -11.44
C ASN A 135 0.54 -3.43 -10.99
N ALA A 136 0.97 -4.37 -11.84
CA ALA A 136 1.96 -5.38 -11.47
C ALA A 136 3.32 -4.78 -11.05
N ARG A 137 3.66 -3.57 -11.52
CA ARG A 137 4.86 -2.85 -11.08
C ARG A 137 4.81 -2.54 -9.57
N ASP A 138 3.69 -2.06 -9.08
CA ASP A 138 3.52 -1.64 -7.69
C ASP A 138 3.52 -2.84 -6.74
N ILE A 139 2.89 -3.92 -7.18
CA ILE A 139 2.85 -5.20 -6.44
C ILE A 139 4.26 -5.80 -6.34
N ARG A 140 5.00 -5.83 -7.45
CA ARG A 140 6.40 -6.31 -7.44
C ARG A 140 7.28 -5.43 -6.55
N LYS A 141 7.14 -4.10 -6.66
CA LYS A 141 7.88 -3.15 -5.81
C LYS A 141 7.62 -3.39 -4.33
N PHE A 142 6.36 -3.61 -3.94
CA PHE A 142 6.02 -3.98 -2.56
C PHE A 142 6.66 -5.30 -2.15
N GLY A 143 6.54 -6.35 -2.97
CA GLY A 143 7.16 -7.66 -2.71
C GLY A 143 8.67 -7.56 -2.51
N PHE A 144 9.38 -6.85 -3.39
CA PHE A 144 10.83 -6.66 -3.27
C PHE A 144 11.20 -5.90 -1.99
N ASN A 145 10.45 -4.86 -1.65
CA ASN A 145 10.68 -4.10 -0.43
C ASN A 145 10.43 -4.95 0.83
N LEU A 146 9.36 -5.77 0.82
CA LEU A 146 9.03 -6.69 1.91
C LEU A 146 10.14 -7.73 2.10
N GLN A 147 10.61 -8.35 1.02
CA GLN A 147 11.75 -9.26 1.05
C GLN A 147 12.98 -8.57 1.64
N ALA A 148 13.31 -7.35 1.18
CA ALA A 148 14.49 -6.62 1.64
C ALA A 148 14.46 -6.33 3.15
N VAL A 149 13.33 -5.82 3.67
CA VAL A 149 13.21 -5.56 5.12
C VAL A 149 13.16 -6.84 5.93
N TYR A 150 12.54 -7.90 5.40
CA TYR A 150 12.49 -9.19 6.07
C TYR A 150 13.88 -9.82 6.20
N HIS A 151 14.69 -9.88 5.14
CA HIS A 151 16.08 -10.37 5.22
C HIS A 151 16.90 -9.56 6.22
N LYS A 152 16.75 -8.23 6.22
CA LYS A 152 17.47 -7.35 7.13
C LYS A 152 17.11 -7.64 8.59
N THR A 153 15.83 -7.82 8.90
CA THR A 153 15.37 -8.14 10.26
C THR A 153 15.68 -9.60 10.65
N ALA A 154 15.55 -10.56 9.74
CA ALA A 154 15.90 -11.96 9.99
C ALA A 154 17.38 -12.13 10.34
N ASN A 155 18.27 -11.51 9.56
CA ASN A 155 19.70 -11.52 9.82
C ASN A 155 20.05 -10.88 11.18
N TYR A 156 19.36 -9.81 11.58
CA TYR A 156 19.51 -9.21 12.90
C TYR A 156 19.18 -10.20 14.03
N HIS A 157 18.12 -11.00 13.85
CA HIS A 157 17.72 -12.06 14.78
C HIS A 157 18.48 -13.38 14.60
N ARG A 158 19.55 -13.39 13.79
CA ARG A 158 20.37 -14.57 13.49
C ARG A 158 19.59 -15.72 12.84
N ILE A 159 18.46 -15.40 12.21
CA ILE A 159 17.75 -16.30 11.30
C ILE A 159 18.43 -16.13 9.94
N PHE A 160 19.35 -17.03 9.62
CA PHE A 160 20.06 -16.98 8.35
C PHE A 160 19.13 -17.44 7.23
N ILE A 161 18.73 -16.51 6.39
CA ILE A 161 17.96 -16.78 5.18
C ILE A 161 18.94 -16.63 4.01
N PRO A 162 19.33 -17.73 3.35
CA PRO A 162 20.20 -17.66 2.18
C PRO A 162 19.65 -16.68 1.16
N SER A 163 20.52 -15.91 0.49
CA SER A 163 20.11 -14.99 -0.59
C SER A 163 19.51 -15.71 -1.79
N THR A 164 19.61 -17.04 -1.83
CA THR A 164 18.98 -17.92 -2.82
C THR A 164 17.52 -18.22 -2.51
N VAL A 165 17.03 -17.91 -1.29
CA VAL A 165 15.61 -17.98 -0.97
C VAL A 165 14.93 -16.76 -1.58
N ASP A 166 14.47 -16.93 -2.81
CA ASP A 166 13.55 -16.03 -3.46
C ASP A 166 12.14 -16.32 -2.91
N PHE A 167 11.44 -15.29 -2.43
CA PHE A 167 10.04 -15.43 -1.98
C PHE A 167 9.07 -15.66 -3.14
N GLY A 168 9.58 -15.85 -4.36
CA GLY A 168 8.79 -16.26 -5.50
C GLY A 168 7.86 -15.14 -5.95
N ILE A 169 8.37 -13.91 -6.06
CA ILE A 169 7.62 -12.80 -6.67
C ILE A 169 7.62 -12.96 -8.21
N TYR A 170 7.47 -14.20 -8.69
CA TYR A 170 7.23 -14.48 -10.09
C TYR A 170 5.74 -14.36 -10.31
N THR A 171 5.38 -13.33 -11.08
CA THR A 171 4.17 -13.21 -11.89
C THR A 171 3.12 -14.29 -11.62
N PHE A 172 1.98 -13.91 -11.04
CA PHE A 172 0.73 -14.63 -11.21
C PHE A 172 0.44 -14.74 -12.71
N LYS A 173 0.99 -15.78 -13.37
CA LYS A 173 0.53 -16.23 -14.67
C LYS A 173 -0.56 -17.26 -14.36
N TYR A 174 -1.80 -16.87 -14.57
CA TYR A 174 -2.87 -17.84 -14.70
C TYR A 174 -2.94 -18.23 -16.18
N GLU A 175 -2.74 -19.52 -16.44
CA GLU A 175 -3.27 -20.21 -17.62
C GLU A 175 -4.79 -20.28 -17.56
#